data_AF-V8QQ36-F1
#
_entry.id   AF-V8QQ36-F1
#
_cell.length_a   1.000
_cell.length_b   1.000
_cell.length_c   1.000
_cell.angle_alpha   90.00
_cell.angle_beta   90.00
_cell.angle_gamma   90.00
#
_symmetry.space_group_name_H-M   'P 1'
#
loop_
_entity.id
_entity.type
_entity.pdbx_description
1 polymer ?
#
loop_
_entity_poly.entity_id
_entity_poly.type
_entity_poly.pdbx_seq_one_letter_code
_entity_poly.pdbx_strand_id
1 'polypeptide(L)'
;MVGRTFIYDAINGGERSGGYVDVVLNPVSAMSNQWFDAVCRRGHILKGKPDPRYAARAYASKTNSFGQYAFTNVPSGEYYLTTRLYWMDTKPFSGAVQYGGLLAKKVRLVPGTNTINLSDSDKCRGYFH
;
A
#
# COMPACT_ATOMS: atom_id res chain seq x y z
N MET A 1 14.88 -2.55 -4.79
CA MET A 1 13.93 -1.42 -4.76
C MET A 1 13.82 -0.91 -3.34
N VAL A 2 13.77 0.40 -3.16
CA VAL A 2 13.60 1.05 -1.85
C VAL A 2 12.53 2.14 -1.93
N GLY A 3 12.02 2.55 -0.79
CA GLY A 3 11.07 3.64 -0.73
C GLY A 3 10.55 3.89 0.66
N ARG A 4 9.57 4.79 0.76
CA ARG A 4 8.86 5.12 1.98
C ARG A 4 7.36 5.10 1.77
N THR A 5 6.62 4.74 2.80
CA THR A 5 5.17 4.92 2.86
C THR A 5 4.79 5.98 3.89
N PHE A 6 3.97 6.93 3.45
CA PHE A 6 3.49 8.02 4.29
C PHE A 6 2.21 8.60 3.70
N ILE A 7 1.51 9.44 4.45
CA ILE A 7 0.43 10.27 3.95
C ILE A 7 0.46 11.61 4.68
N TYR A 8 -0.11 12.64 4.08
CA TYR A 8 -0.29 13.93 4.70
C TYR A 8 -1.64 14.00 5.42
N ASP A 9 -1.57 14.22 6.74
CA ASP A 9 -2.71 14.46 7.60
C ASP A 9 -3.02 15.95 7.57
N ALA A 10 -3.92 16.33 6.66
CA ALA A 10 -4.38 17.71 6.52
C ALA A 10 -5.21 18.21 7.72
N ILE A 11 -5.72 17.30 8.57
CA ILE A 11 -6.56 17.65 9.72
C ILE A 11 -5.68 18.08 10.90
N ASN A 12 -4.66 17.29 11.22
CA ASN A 12 -3.80 17.55 12.38
C ASN A 12 -2.51 18.30 12.01
N GLY A 13 -2.26 18.52 10.71
CA GLY A 13 -1.08 19.21 10.21
C GLY A 13 0.18 18.36 10.40
N GLY A 14 0.50 17.53 9.41
CA GLY A 14 1.74 16.78 9.44
C GLY A 14 1.74 15.55 8.55
N GLU A 15 2.86 14.84 8.58
CA GLU A 15 3.01 13.58 7.86
C GLU A 15 2.80 12.41 8.82
N ARG A 16 1.95 11.45 8.44
CA ARG A 16 1.84 10.15 9.11
C ARG A 16 2.68 9.16 8.34
N SER A 17 3.80 8.76 8.92
CA SER A 17 4.62 7.67 8.40
C SER A 17 3.90 6.34 8.58
N GLY A 18 3.95 5.48 7.56
CA GLY A 18 3.48 4.10 7.67
C GLY A 18 4.49 3.22 8.39
N GLY A 19 4.69 3.43 9.69
CA GLY A 19 5.63 2.65 10.49
C GLY A 19 5.15 1.23 10.74
N TYR A 20 6.06 0.25 10.62
CA TYR A 20 5.81 -1.17 10.94
C TYR A 20 4.72 -1.90 10.13
N VAL A 21 4.32 -1.36 8.99
CA VAL A 21 3.30 -1.93 8.10
C VAL A 21 3.91 -2.85 7.04
N ASP A 22 3.10 -3.74 6.49
CA ASP A 22 3.52 -4.59 5.38
C ASP A 22 3.32 -3.87 4.04
N VAL A 23 4.39 -3.76 3.27
CA VAL A 23 4.38 -3.32 1.87
C VAL A 23 4.49 -4.57 1.00
N VAL A 24 3.61 -4.66 0.00
CA VAL A 24 3.52 -5.83 -0.87
C VAL A 24 3.73 -5.41 -2.33
N LEU A 25 4.61 -6.14 -3.02
CA LEU A 25 4.78 -6.09 -4.47
C LEU A 25 4.14 -7.32 -5.10
N ASN A 26 3.12 -7.10 -5.92
CA ASN A 26 2.43 -8.17 -6.62
C ASN A 26 2.70 -8.10 -8.13
N PRO A 27 3.25 -9.15 -8.77
CA PRO A 27 3.45 -9.15 -10.22
C PRO A 27 2.16 -8.87 -10.99
N VAL A 28 2.25 -8.07 -12.04
CA VAL A 28 1.10 -7.78 -12.90
C VAL A 28 0.64 -9.06 -13.61
N SER A 29 -0.64 -9.35 -13.46
CA SER A 29 -1.35 -10.51 -13.99
C SER A 29 -2.82 -10.16 -14.19
N ALA A 30 -3.58 -11.03 -14.87
CA ALA A 30 -5.03 -10.85 -14.99
C ALA A 30 -5.72 -10.71 -13.61
N MET A 31 -5.28 -11.49 -12.62
CA MET A 31 -5.81 -11.44 -11.25
C MET A 31 -5.46 -10.13 -10.53
N SER A 32 -4.21 -9.66 -10.60
CA SER A 32 -3.83 -8.40 -9.96
C SER A 32 -4.50 -7.19 -10.64
N ASN A 33 -4.70 -7.26 -11.96
CA ASN A 33 -5.42 -6.22 -12.71
C ASN A 33 -6.88 -6.13 -12.26
N GLN A 34 -7.56 -7.27 -12.16
CA GLN A 34 -8.92 -7.34 -11.64
C GLN A 34 -8.99 -6.80 -10.21
N TRP A 35 -8.07 -7.21 -9.34
CA TRP A 35 -7.99 -6.72 -7.97
C TRP A 35 -7.81 -5.21 -7.92
N PHE A 36 -6.85 -4.66 -8.68
CA PHE A 36 -6.57 -3.23 -8.66
C PHE A 36 -7.76 -2.41 -9.18
N ASP A 37 -8.42 -2.86 -10.24
CA ASP A 37 -9.60 -2.17 -10.76
C ASP A 37 -10.78 -2.24 -9.77
N ALA A 38 -11.15 -3.45 -9.32
CA ALA A 38 -12.30 -3.63 -8.44
C ALA A 38 -12.08 -3.00 -7.05
N VAL A 39 -10.93 -3.26 -6.43
CA VAL A 39 -10.64 -2.80 -5.07
C VAL A 39 -10.14 -1.37 -5.08
N CYS A 40 -9.03 -1.10 -5.78
CA CYS A 40 -8.38 0.19 -5.63
C CYS A 40 -9.11 1.33 -6.36
N ARG A 41 -9.55 1.09 -7.61
CA ARG A 41 -10.20 2.13 -8.41
C ARG A 41 -11.68 2.30 -8.10
N ARG A 42 -12.40 1.19 -7.84
CA ARG A 42 -13.86 1.19 -7.64
C ARG A 42 -14.30 1.09 -6.18
N GLY A 43 -13.40 0.76 -5.25
CA GLY A 43 -13.72 0.68 -3.82
C GLY A 43 -14.52 -0.57 -3.42
N HIS A 44 -14.50 -1.63 -4.22
CA HIS A 44 -15.23 -2.86 -3.91
C HIS A 44 -14.43 -3.76 -2.97
N ILE A 45 -15.12 -4.35 -2.00
CA ILE A 45 -14.58 -5.40 -1.16
C ILE A 45 -14.75 -6.75 -1.88
N LEU A 46 -13.64 -7.35 -2.31
CA LEU A 46 -13.65 -8.71 -2.82
C LEU A 46 -13.82 -9.70 -1.67
N LYS A 47 -14.78 -10.62 -1.80
CA LYS A 47 -15.04 -11.70 -0.85
C LYS A 47 -14.33 -12.98 -1.30
N GLY A 48 -13.99 -13.84 -0.35
CA GLY A 48 -13.31 -15.12 -0.60
C GLY A 48 -11.80 -15.06 -0.39
N LYS A 49 -11.14 -16.23 -0.49
CA LYS A 49 -9.68 -16.33 -0.35
C LYS A 49 -9.01 -16.06 -1.71
N PRO A 50 -7.90 -15.30 -1.75
CA PRO A 50 -7.12 -15.18 -2.97
C PRO A 50 -6.57 -16.56 -3.39
N ASP A 51 -6.39 -16.80 -4.70
CA ASP A 51 -5.74 -18.02 -5.19
C ASP A 51 -4.36 -18.15 -4.53
N PRO A 52 -4.01 -19.29 -3.90
CA PRO A 52 -2.71 -19.49 -3.28
C PRO A 52 -1.52 -19.25 -4.22
N ARG A 53 -1.67 -19.55 -5.52
CA ARG A 53 -0.63 -19.32 -6.53
C ARG A 53 -0.40 -17.82 -6.79
N TYR A 54 -1.44 -17.01 -6.64
CA TYR A 54 -1.33 -15.57 -6.71
C TYR A 54 -0.60 -15.03 -5.47
N ALA A 55 -0.99 -15.48 -4.28
CA ALA A 55 -0.36 -15.06 -3.03
C ALA A 55 1.12 -15.47 -2.94
N ALA A 56 1.47 -16.67 -3.41
CA ALA A 56 2.84 -17.19 -3.37
C ALA A 56 3.84 -16.43 -4.26
N ARG A 57 3.37 -15.61 -5.21
CA ARG A 57 4.22 -14.82 -6.11
C ARG A 57 4.45 -13.39 -5.64
N ALA A 58 3.79 -12.98 -4.56
CA ALA A 58 3.95 -11.65 -4.01
C ALA A 58 5.23 -11.56 -3.16
N TYR A 59 5.92 -10.44 -3.26
CA TYR A 59 7.02 -10.09 -2.35
C TYR A 59 6.45 -9.22 -1.23
N ALA A 60 6.89 -9.45 0.00
CA ALA A 60 6.52 -8.64 1.16
C ALA A 60 7.76 -8.04 1.83
N SER A 61 7.62 -6.82 2.32
CA SER A 61 8.63 -6.13 3.12
C SER A 61 7.93 -5.36 4.22
N LYS A 62 8.47 -5.42 5.45
CA LYS A 62 7.95 -4.64 6.57
C LYS A 62 8.69 -3.32 6.67
N THR A 63 7.97 -2.23 6.85
CA THR A 63 8.58 -0.92 7.02
C THR A 63 9.21 -0.77 8.40
N ASN A 64 10.24 0.08 8.52
CA ASN A 64 10.74 0.51 9.82
C ASN A 64 9.83 1.58 10.47
N SER A 65 10.22 2.13 11.62
CA SER A 65 9.48 3.19 12.32
C SER A 65 9.22 4.44 11.48
N PHE A 66 10.08 4.72 10.50
CA PHE A 66 9.99 5.88 9.61
C PHE A 66 9.22 5.59 8.32
N GLY A 67 8.61 4.41 8.19
CA GLY A 67 7.89 4.00 6.99
C GLY A 67 8.78 3.61 5.82
N GLN A 68 10.09 3.46 6.02
CA GLN A 68 11.02 3.05 4.97
C GLN A 68 10.96 1.54 4.78
N TYR A 69 11.01 1.09 3.53
CA TYR A 69 11.03 -0.33 3.17
C TYR A 69 12.07 -0.61 2.08
N ALA A 70 12.47 -1.87 2.00
CA ALA A 70 13.38 -2.36 0.97
C ALA A 70 12.96 -3.75 0.48
N PHE A 71 13.03 -3.93 -0.83
CA PHE A 71 12.93 -5.23 -1.49
C PHE A 71 14.24 -5.53 -2.21
N THR A 72 14.82 -6.69 -1.91
CA THR A 72 16.06 -7.18 -2.54
C THR A 72 15.72 -8.24 -3.58
N ASN A 73 16.54 -8.34 -4.63
CA ASN A 73 16.48 -9.39 -5.65
C ASN A 73 15.10 -9.58 -6.33
N VAL A 74 14.32 -8.51 -6.48
CA VAL A 74 13.07 -8.55 -7.25
C VAL A 74 13.40 -8.40 -8.74
N PRO A 75 12.94 -9.32 -9.61
CA PRO A 75 13.17 -9.22 -11.04
C PRO A 75 12.56 -7.95 -11.66
N SER A 76 13.21 -7.42 -12.69
CA SER A 76 12.64 -6.37 -13.54
C SER A 76 11.28 -6.82 -14.11
N GLY A 77 10.32 -5.90 -14.19
CA GLY A 77 8.96 -6.22 -14.61
C GLY A 77 7.94 -5.21 -14.09
N GLU A 78 6.67 -5.46 -14.37
CA GLU A 78 5.57 -4.63 -13.86
C GLU A 78 4.94 -5.27 -12.62
N TYR A 79 4.66 -4.43 -11.62
CA TYR A 79 4.10 -4.84 -10.33
C TYR A 79 3.03 -3.86 -9.86
N TYR A 80 2.16 -4.32 -8.98
CA TYR A 80 1.37 -3.47 -8.10
C TYR A 80 2.07 -3.38 -6.75
N LEU A 81 2.43 -2.17 -6.37
CA LEU A 81 2.98 -1.85 -5.06
C LEU A 81 1.85 -1.38 -4.15
N THR A 82 1.70 -2.00 -3.00
CA THR A 82 0.53 -1.78 -2.12
C THR A 82 0.93 -1.76 -0.65
N THR A 83 0.18 -1.02 0.18
CA THR A 83 0.28 -1.08 1.64
C THR A 83 -1.02 -0.62 2.28
N ARG A 84 -1.25 -1.03 3.54
CA ARG A 84 -2.34 -0.53 4.36
C ARG A 84 -1.80 0.34 5.48
N LEU A 85 -2.33 1.55 5.59
CA LEU A 85 -1.98 2.50 6.63
C LEU A 85 -3.21 2.73 7.49
N TYR A 86 -3.12 2.44 8.79
CA TYR A 86 -4.17 2.76 9.73
C TYR A 86 -3.57 3.40 10.99
N TRP A 87 -4.25 4.39 11.54
CA TRP A 87 -3.92 4.98 12.83
C TRP A 87 -5.20 5.33 13.58
N MET A 88 -5.05 5.59 14.88
CA MET A 88 -6.14 6.04 15.73
C MET A 88 -5.87 7.48 16.13
N ASP A 89 -6.84 8.36 15.91
CA ASP A 89 -6.84 9.69 16.53
C ASP A 89 -8.00 9.76 17.53
N THR A 90 -7.79 10.46 18.63
CA THR A 90 -8.86 10.69 19.62
C THR A 90 -9.52 12.02 19.33
N LYS A 91 -10.83 12.00 19.08
CA LYS A 91 -11.62 13.22 18.86
C LYS A 91 -12.43 13.56 20.11
N PRO A 92 -12.58 14.85 20.44
CA PRO A 92 -13.50 15.28 21.49
C PRO A 92 -14.89 14.67 21.28
N PHE A 93 -15.50 14.16 22.35
CA PHE A 93 -16.88 13.63 22.40
C PHE A 93 -17.18 12.36 21.58
N SER A 94 -16.28 11.89 20.70
CA SER A 94 -16.47 10.68 19.88
C SER A 94 -15.49 9.54 20.22
N GLY A 95 -14.46 9.81 21.02
CA GLY A 95 -13.49 8.81 21.42
C GLY A 95 -12.46 8.50 20.33
N ALA A 96 -11.92 7.28 20.34
CA ALA A 96 -10.91 6.85 19.39
C ALA A 96 -11.55 6.55 18.02
N VAL A 97 -11.09 7.24 16.98
CA VAL A 97 -11.54 7.06 15.60
C VAL A 97 -10.38 6.49 14.78
N GLN A 98 -10.65 5.41 14.04
CA GLN A 98 -9.67 4.83 13.13
C GLN A 98 -9.69 5.59 11.81
N TYR A 99 -8.49 5.99 11.37
CA TYR A 99 -8.25 6.62 10.09
C TYR A 99 -7.36 5.73 9.23
N GLY A 100 -7.41 6.00 7.93
CA GLY A 100 -6.48 5.43 6.97
C GLY A 100 -7.12 4.45 6.02
N GLY A 101 -6.30 3.72 5.28
CA GLY A 101 -6.76 2.95 4.13
C GLY A 101 -5.68 2.22 3.35
N LEU A 102 -6.02 1.91 2.10
CA LEU A 102 -5.20 1.15 1.17
C LEU A 102 -4.51 2.08 0.16
N LEU A 103 -3.18 2.13 0.16
CA LEU A 103 -2.43 2.73 -0.94
C LEU A 103 -2.08 1.65 -1.96
N ALA A 104 -2.23 1.95 -3.24
CA ALA A 104 -1.75 1.09 -4.31
C ALA A 104 -1.43 1.86 -5.60
N LYS A 105 -0.38 1.43 -6.29
CA LYS A 105 -0.09 1.86 -7.66
C LYS A 105 0.60 0.79 -8.49
N LYS A 106 0.47 0.90 -9.81
CA LYS A 106 1.26 0.12 -10.76
C LYS A 106 2.65 0.75 -10.88
N VAL A 107 3.69 -0.07 -10.85
CA VAL A 107 5.09 0.32 -10.96
C VAL A 107 5.80 -0.56 -11.97
N ARG A 108 6.85 -0.02 -12.60
CA ARG A 108 7.75 -0.77 -13.48
C ARG A 108 9.14 -0.79 -12.84
N LEU A 109 9.65 -1.97 -12.52
CA LEU A 109 11.00 -2.17 -12.03
C LEU A 109 11.94 -2.39 -13.21
N VAL A 110 13.04 -1.64 -13.22
CA VAL A 110 14.15 -1.77 -14.17
C VAL A 110 15.41 -2.29 -13.46
N PRO A 111 16.43 -2.77 -14.20
CA PRO A 111 17.70 -3.16 -13.58
C PRO A 111 18.30 -2.03 -12.73
N GLY A 112 18.86 -2.39 -11.56
CA GLY A 112 19.43 -1.44 -10.61
C GLY A 112 18.44 -0.95 -9.53
N THR A 113 18.79 0.17 -8.89
CA THR A 113 18.03 0.69 -7.75
C THR A 113 16.83 1.51 -8.22
N ASN A 114 15.64 1.03 -7.89
CA ASN A 114 14.39 1.75 -8.08
C ASN A 114 13.98 2.39 -6.74
N THR A 115 13.71 3.69 -6.72
CA THR A 115 13.24 4.45 -5.55
C THR A 115 11.81 4.89 -5.77
N ILE A 116 10.86 4.31 -5.02
CA ILE A 116 9.42 4.53 -5.25
C ILE A 116 8.71 4.70 -3.91
N ASN A 117 8.03 5.82 -3.69
CA ASN A 117 7.25 6.02 -2.46
C ASN A 117 5.80 5.59 -2.64
N LEU A 118 5.10 5.26 -1.54
CA LEU A 118 3.64 5.21 -1.48
C LEU A 118 3.16 6.42 -0.67
N SER A 119 2.38 7.30 -1.31
CA SER A 119 1.92 8.56 -0.69
C SER A 119 0.43 8.82 -0.94
N ASP A 120 -0.05 10.02 -0.58
CA ASP A 120 -1.44 10.45 -0.79
C ASP A 120 -1.95 10.30 -2.22
N SER A 121 -1.06 10.41 -3.22
CA SER A 121 -1.41 10.23 -4.63
C SER A 121 -1.78 8.79 -4.98
N ASP A 122 -1.44 7.83 -4.11
CA ASP A 122 -1.66 6.39 -4.32
C ASP A 122 -2.88 5.87 -3.55
N LYS A 123 -3.72 6.75 -2.97
CA LYS A 123 -4.91 6.37 -2.21
C LYS A 123 -5.94 5.65 -3.09
N CYS A 124 -6.33 4.45 -2.67
CA CYS A 124 -7.45 3.75 -3.28
C CYS A 124 -8.79 4.39 -2.89
N ARG A 125 -9.71 4.45 -3.86
CA ARG A 125 -11.03 5.07 -3.69
C ARG A 125 -11.87 4.26 -2.71
N GLY A 126 -12.54 4.94 -1.78
CA GLY A 126 -13.48 4.32 -0.83
C GLY A 126 -12.83 3.47 0.25
N TYR A 127 -11.50 3.47 0.36
CA TYR A 127 -10.75 2.73 1.37
C TYR A 127 -10.11 3.61 2.43
N PHE A 128 -10.17 4.94 2.28
CA PHE A 128 -9.72 5.89 3.30
C PHE A 128 -10.91 6.51 4.03
N HIS A 129 -10.91 6.39 5.35
CA HIS A 129 -11.84 7.04 6.28
C HIS A 129 -11.07 7.93 7.25
#